data_AF-A0A453PN99-F1
#
_entry.id   AF-A0A453PN99-F1
#
_cell.length_a   1.000
_cell.length_b   1.000
_cell.length_c   1.000
_cell.angle_alpha   90.00
_cell.angle_beta   90.00
_cell.angle_gamma   90.00
#
_symmetry.space_group_name_H-M   'P 1'
#
loop_
_entity.id
_entity.type
_entity.pdbx_description
1 polymer ?
#
loop_
_entity_poly.entity_id
_entity_poly.type
_entity_poly.pdbx_seq_one_letter_code
_entity_poly.pdbx_strand_id
1 'polypeptide(L)'
;MGDLFCEPFPGATWLLPPDFPVAGLANITVDAAETYGNMLKNKVLTADSKEPVQVPALAYAYLEHDYGDGDKRFFCDDDQRLMSNIQWLVARMDTYSVPGLFQVPSFAEELAALFPESDAVFHHLGRYLFHPADHVWGLVSRYYRAYLARAEQLVGVQVRVFDSEQGKSPHVLRQITSCVWKEKLLPEVLAAGEPVITPATGGISRTVLIASLRPWFYERIKSMYWEQPTASGEDVGVHQPSHEEYQQFGRRSHDTKAWAEMYLLSLCDVLVTSGWSTFGYVAQGLAGVTPWVMYRPLNFSETPDPPCGRDVSMEPCFHTPPMYDCKLKHTADTARSVPHIRRCEDVKWGLKLVGPK
;
A
#
# COMPACT_ATOMS: atom_id res chain seq x y z
N MET A 1 -11.19 9.63 10.14
CA MET A 1 -11.98 8.43 9.79
C MET A 1 -13.39 8.81 9.33
N GLY A 2 -14.28 9.29 10.20
CA GLY A 2 -15.67 9.61 9.83
C GLY A 2 -15.85 10.69 8.75
N ASP A 3 -14.84 11.55 8.53
CA ASP A 3 -14.85 12.49 7.40
C ASP A 3 -14.43 11.84 6.06
N LEU A 4 -13.59 10.80 6.06
CA LEU A 4 -13.04 10.25 4.82
C LEU A 4 -13.87 9.09 4.27
N PHE A 5 -14.48 8.32 5.18
CA PHE A 5 -15.13 7.05 4.87
C PHE A 5 -16.57 7.01 5.36
N CYS A 6 -17.42 6.29 4.64
CA CYS A 6 -18.75 5.91 5.09
C CYS A 6 -18.69 4.83 6.19
N GLU A 7 -19.81 4.56 6.86
CA GLU A 7 -19.95 3.42 7.75
C GLU A 7 -20.00 2.10 6.94
N PRO A 8 -19.09 1.13 7.21
CA PRO A 8 -19.03 -0.11 6.43
C PRO A 8 -20.00 -1.20 6.93
N PHE A 9 -20.48 -1.10 8.17
CA PHE A 9 -21.30 -2.13 8.80
C PHE A 9 -22.78 -1.71 8.85
N PRO A 10 -23.70 -2.47 8.24
CA PRO A 10 -25.12 -2.14 8.25
C PRO A 10 -25.70 -2.01 9.67
N GLY A 11 -26.28 -0.86 9.98
CA GLY A 11 -26.95 -0.61 11.26
C GLY A 11 -26.02 -0.40 12.46
N ALA A 12 -24.71 -0.26 12.25
CA ALA A 12 -23.73 -0.06 13.32
C ALA A 12 -22.70 1.02 12.94
N THR A 13 -21.90 1.44 13.92
CA THR A 13 -20.73 2.29 13.71
C THR A 13 -19.45 1.56 14.10
N TRP A 14 -18.40 1.71 13.29
CA TRP A 14 -17.05 1.25 13.61
C TRP A 14 -16.22 2.28 14.39
N LEU A 15 -16.75 3.48 14.62
CA LEU A 15 -16.02 4.53 15.33
C LEU A 15 -16.03 4.24 16.84
N LEU A 16 -14.85 4.32 17.45
CA LEU A 16 -14.72 4.23 18.90
C LEU A 16 -15.48 5.41 19.55
N PRO A 17 -16.35 5.15 20.55
CA PRO A 17 -17.07 6.21 21.25
C PRO A 17 -16.10 7.23 21.90
N PRO A 18 -16.36 8.55 21.81
CA PRO A 18 -15.50 9.57 22.41
C PRO A 18 -15.37 9.47 23.94
N ASP A 19 -16.32 8.82 24.59
CA ASP A 19 -16.40 8.58 26.04
C ASP A 19 -15.83 7.21 26.45
N PHE A 20 -15.13 6.51 25.56
CA PHE A 20 -14.48 5.25 25.88
C PHE A 20 -13.50 5.42 27.07
N PRO A 21 -13.56 4.54 28.10
CA PRO A 21 -13.00 4.82 29.43
C PRO A 21 -11.47 4.67 29.53
N VAL A 22 -10.75 4.50 28.42
CA VAL A 22 -9.30 4.34 28.39
C VAL A 22 -8.66 5.61 27.85
N ALA A 23 -8.08 6.40 28.75
CA ALA A 23 -7.37 7.62 28.38
C ALA A 23 -6.08 7.31 27.63
N GLY A 24 -5.76 8.12 26.62
CA GLY A 24 -4.45 8.06 25.96
C GLY A 24 -4.20 6.80 25.12
N LEU A 25 -5.24 6.09 24.67
CA LEU A 25 -5.13 4.93 23.76
C LEU A 25 -4.18 5.18 22.58
N ALA A 26 -4.21 6.41 22.03
CA ALA A 26 -3.40 6.82 20.89
C ALA A 26 -1.94 7.21 21.24
N ASN A 27 -1.55 7.20 22.52
CA ASN A 27 -0.24 7.67 23.00
C ASN A 27 0.67 6.54 23.53
N ILE A 28 0.26 5.29 23.35
CA ILE A 28 1.05 4.13 23.78
C ILE A 28 2.31 3.99 22.93
N THR A 29 3.46 3.83 23.56
CA THR A 29 4.74 3.62 22.89
C THR A 29 5.22 2.18 23.07
N VAL A 30 6.25 1.80 22.32
CA VAL A 30 6.89 0.48 22.41
C VAL A 30 7.35 0.10 23.83
N ASP A 31 7.66 1.08 24.69
CA ASP A 31 8.15 0.87 26.05
C ASP A 31 7.04 0.75 27.12
N ALA A 32 5.77 0.95 26.74
CA ALA A 32 4.67 0.90 27.70
C ALA A 32 4.54 -0.50 28.33
N ALA A 33 4.37 -0.56 29.65
CA ALA A 33 4.32 -1.84 30.37
C ALA A 33 3.10 -2.68 29.97
N GLU A 34 2.06 -2.03 29.45
CA GLU A 34 0.81 -2.60 29.01
C GLU A 34 0.86 -3.21 27.60
N THR A 35 1.97 -3.06 26.85
CA THR A 35 2.14 -3.80 25.60
C THR A 35 2.31 -5.28 25.89
N TYR A 36 1.73 -6.11 25.03
CA TYR A 36 1.79 -7.56 25.17
C TYR A 36 3.24 -8.06 25.24
N GLY A 37 4.13 -7.53 24.39
CA GLY A 37 5.55 -7.87 24.42
C GLY A 37 6.24 -7.53 25.74
N ASN A 38 5.93 -6.38 26.35
CA ASN A 38 6.49 -5.99 27.64
C ASN A 38 5.88 -6.78 28.81
N MET A 39 4.59 -7.11 28.76
CA MET A 39 3.96 -7.99 29.74
C MET A 39 4.62 -9.37 29.76
N LEU A 40 4.98 -9.92 28.59
CA LEU A 40 5.75 -11.16 28.48
C LEU A 40 7.16 -11.00 29.06
N LYS A 41 7.88 -9.94 28.66
CA LYS A 41 9.24 -9.65 29.15
C LYS A 41 9.29 -9.50 30.67
N ASN A 42 8.29 -8.84 31.24
CA ASN A 42 8.15 -8.58 32.67
C ASN A 42 7.49 -9.74 33.43
N LYS A 43 7.17 -10.86 32.76
CA LYS A 43 6.55 -12.05 33.34
C LYS A 43 5.18 -11.79 34.00
N VAL A 44 4.48 -10.76 33.55
CA VAL A 44 3.06 -10.51 33.88
C VAL A 44 2.20 -11.55 33.17
N LEU A 45 2.58 -11.89 31.94
CA LEU A 45 1.95 -12.93 31.13
C LEU A 45 2.95 -14.06 30.88
N THR A 46 2.44 -15.31 30.84
CA THR A 46 3.23 -16.49 30.50
C THR A 46 2.42 -17.39 29.56
N ALA A 47 2.88 -17.57 28.32
CA ALA A 47 2.18 -18.40 27.34
C ALA A 47 2.29 -19.92 27.60
N ASP A 48 3.34 -20.36 28.30
CA ASP A 48 3.67 -21.79 28.50
C ASP A 48 3.24 -22.36 29.87
N SER A 49 2.46 -21.63 30.67
CA SER A 49 2.11 -22.09 32.03
C SER A 49 0.92 -23.05 32.04
N LYS A 50 1.05 -24.16 32.78
CA LYS A 50 -0.02 -25.16 32.99
C LYS A 50 -1.09 -24.73 33.99
N GLU A 51 -0.87 -23.62 34.71
CA GLU A 51 -1.84 -23.03 35.63
C GLU A 51 -2.66 -21.94 34.94
N PRO A 52 -3.91 -21.69 35.38
CA PRO A 52 -4.72 -20.62 34.82
C PRO A 52 -4.02 -19.27 35.05
N VAL A 53 -3.55 -18.65 33.98
CA VAL A 53 -2.97 -17.30 34.03
C VAL A 53 -4.10 -16.31 34.20
N GLN A 54 -4.03 -15.50 35.26
CA GLN A 54 -4.87 -14.32 35.36
C GLN A 54 -4.41 -13.31 34.30
N VAL A 55 -5.15 -13.23 33.20
CA VAL A 55 -4.90 -12.27 32.13
C VAL A 55 -5.47 -10.90 32.49
N PRO A 56 -4.84 -9.79 32.05
CA PRO A 56 -5.40 -8.47 32.25
C PRO A 56 -6.69 -8.30 31.44
N ALA A 57 -7.56 -7.40 31.89
CA ALA A 57 -8.76 -7.05 31.14
C ALA A 57 -8.44 -6.32 29.83
N LEU A 58 -7.30 -5.62 29.77
CA LEU A 58 -6.83 -4.86 28.62
C LEU A 58 -5.35 -5.12 28.36
N ALA A 59 -4.98 -5.27 27.10
CA ALA A 59 -3.59 -5.27 26.65
C ALA A 59 -3.44 -4.55 25.31
N TYR A 60 -2.23 -4.06 25.03
CA TYR A 60 -1.91 -3.42 23.76
C TYR A 60 -1.13 -4.36 22.84
N ALA A 61 -1.62 -4.55 21.61
CA ALA A 61 -0.85 -5.15 20.53
C ALA A 61 -0.10 -4.04 19.79
N TYR A 62 1.18 -3.83 20.16
CA TYR A 62 2.02 -2.82 19.54
C TYR A 62 2.70 -3.40 18.29
N LEU A 63 2.22 -3.01 17.11
CA LEU A 63 2.61 -3.56 15.79
C LEU A 63 3.01 -2.44 14.82
N GLU A 64 3.53 -1.34 15.35
CA GLU A 64 4.22 -0.34 14.53
C GLU A 64 5.57 -0.88 14.03
N HIS A 65 6.15 -0.22 13.04
CA HIS A 65 7.41 -0.65 12.40
C HIS A 65 8.59 -0.81 13.38
N ASP A 66 8.57 -0.15 14.54
CA ASP A 66 9.61 -0.17 15.57
C ASP A 66 9.33 -1.15 16.74
N TYR A 67 8.28 -1.96 16.63
CA TYR A 67 7.91 -3.00 17.60
C TYR A 67 9.07 -3.95 17.99
N GLY A 68 9.08 -4.34 19.27
CA GLY A 68 10.15 -5.12 19.87
C GLY A 68 10.05 -6.63 19.62
N ASP A 69 11.08 -7.37 20.06
CA ASP A 69 11.11 -8.83 19.92
C ASP A 69 9.96 -9.54 20.67
N GLY A 70 9.52 -8.97 21.80
CA GLY A 70 8.36 -9.48 22.53
C GLY A 70 7.06 -9.31 21.74
N ASP A 71 6.88 -8.18 21.06
CA ASP A 71 5.67 -7.88 20.30
C ASP A 71 5.56 -8.73 19.02
N LYS A 72 6.69 -9.14 18.43
CA LYS A 72 6.72 -10.11 17.32
C LYS A 72 6.03 -11.43 17.64
N ARG A 73 5.91 -11.78 18.92
CA ARG A 73 5.16 -12.97 19.37
C ARG A 73 3.66 -12.86 19.12
N PHE A 74 3.13 -11.69 18.76
CA PHE A 74 1.77 -11.57 18.24
C PHE A 74 1.51 -12.56 17.09
N PHE A 75 2.50 -12.91 16.28
CA PHE A 75 2.35 -13.85 15.17
C PHE A 75 2.64 -15.31 15.56
N CYS A 76 2.56 -15.66 16.85
CA CYS A 76 2.75 -17.02 17.36
C CYS A 76 1.44 -17.65 17.85
N ASP A 77 1.28 -18.96 17.59
CA ASP A 77 0.05 -19.70 17.92
C ASP A 77 -0.29 -19.68 19.41
N ASP A 78 0.69 -20.00 20.25
CA ASP A 78 0.50 -20.06 21.71
C ASP A 78 0.15 -18.69 22.29
N ASP A 79 0.74 -17.63 21.74
CA ASP A 79 0.47 -16.25 22.14
C ASP A 79 -0.91 -15.76 21.69
N GLN A 80 -1.36 -16.16 20.48
CA GLN A 80 -2.73 -15.89 20.03
C GLN A 80 -3.77 -16.59 20.91
N ARG A 81 -3.50 -17.82 21.38
CA ARG A 81 -4.35 -18.52 22.35
C ARG A 81 -4.38 -17.83 23.72
N LEU A 82 -3.28 -17.22 24.15
CA LEU A 82 -3.25 -16.46 25.39
C LEU A 82 -4.04 -15.15 25.23
N MET A 83 -3.79 -14.41 24.15
CA MET A 83 -4.45 -13.14 23.85
C MET A 83 -5.95 -13.29 23.64
N SER A 84 -6.45 -14.43 23.15
CA SER A 84 -7.89 -14.66 23.00
C SER A 84 -8.67 -14.68 24.33
N ASN A 85 -7.98 -14.81 25.47
CA ASN A 85 -8.59 -14.69 26.79
C ASN A 85 -8.64 -13.24 27.32
N ILE A 86 -7.98 -12.28 26.65
CA ILE A 86 -7.98 -10.87 27.03
C ILE A 86 -9.24 -10.21 26.49
N GLN A 87 -9.98 -9.52 27.37
CA GLN A 87 -11.27 -8.93 27.01
C GLN A 87 -11.15 -7.75 26.02
N TRP A 88 -10.14 -6.90 26.20
CA TRP A 88 -9.90 -5.73 25.35
C TRP A 88 -8.48 -5.76 24.79
N LEU A 89 -8.38 -5.88 23.46
CA LEU A 89 -7.12 -5.71 22.74
C LEU A 89 -7.15 -4.39 21.98
N VAL A 90 -6.15 -3.55 22.25
CA VAL A 90 -5.96 -2.29 21.53
C VAL A 90 -4.75 -2.44 20.63
N ALA A 91 -4.99 -2.46 19.32
CA ALA A 91 -3.91 -2.55 18.35
C ALA A 91 -3.42 -1.16 17.94
N ARG A 92 -2.10 -0.98 17.93
CA ARG A 92 -1.42 0.21 17.40
C ARG A 92 -0.54 -0.23 16.25
N MET A 93 -0.78 0.29 15.04
CA MET A 93 -0.22 -0.28 13.82
C MET A 93 0.01 0.80 12.77
N ASP A 94 1.11 0.72 12.04
CA ASP A 94 1.39 1.49 10.82
C ASP A 94 1.85 0.56 9.66
N THR A 95 1.69 -0.74 9.84
CA THR A 95 2.12 -1.80 8.93
C THR A 95 0.94 -2.62 8.42
N TYR A 96 1.05 -3.13 7.19
CA TYR A 96 0.15 -4.16 6.67
C TYR A 96 0.59 -5.54 7.15
N SER A 97 0.15 -5.97 8.33
CA SER A 97 0.64 -7.18 9.00
C SER A 97 -0.07 -8.48 8.59
N VAL A 98 -1.01 -8.42 7.64
CA VAL A 98 -1.81 -9.57 7.19
C VAL A 98 -0.96 -10.77 6.76
N PRO A 99 0.17 -10.63 6.03
CA PRO A 99 1.03 -11.77 5.72
C PRO A 99 1.54 -12.50 6.98
N GLY A 100 1.75 -11.80 8.10
CA GLY A 100 2.11 -12.43 9.37
C GLY A 100 0.99 -13.26 9.97
N LEU A 101 -0.28 -12.90 9.75
CA LEU A 101 -1.44 -13.68 10.21
C LEU A 101 -1.52 -15.04 9.51
N PHE A 102 -1.17 -15.08 8.22
CA PHE A 102 -1.10 -16.32 7.44
C PHE A 102 0.02 -17.27 7.89
N GLN A 103 0.95 -16.79 8.72
CA GLN A 103 1.99 -17.63 9.34
C GLN A 103 1.53 -18.26 10.66
N VAL A 104 0.38 -17.85 11.21
CA VAL A 104 -0.19 -18.39 12.45
C VAL A 104 -0.95 -19.69 12.13
N PRO A 105 -0.50 -20.86 12.64
CA PRO A 105 -1.09 -22.15 12.29
C PRO A 105 -2.59 -22.27 12.60
N SER A 106 -3.06 -21.78 13.75
CA SER A 106 -4.47 -21.82 14.13
C SER A 106 -5.39 -20.98 13.24
N PHE A 107 -4.85 -20.01 12.48
CA PHE A 107 -5.65 -19.21 11.56
C PHE A 107 -5.72 -19.81 10.15
N ALA A 108 -4.91 -20.82 9.84
CA ALA A 108 -4.72 -21.31 8.48
C ALA A 108 -6.01 -21.84 7.82
N GLU A 109 -6.82 -22.60 8.56
CA GLU A 109 -8.06 -23.18 8.03
C GLU A 109 -9.09 -22.09 7.68
N GLU A 110 -9.33 -21.16 8.60
CA GLU A 110 -10.27 -20.06 8.40
C GLU A 110 -9.81 -19.10 7.29
N LEU A 111 -8.52 -18.73 7.27
CA LEU A 111 -7.98 -17.86 6.22
C LEU A 111 -8.05 -18.51 4.84
N ALA A 112 -7.81 -19.82 4.74
CA ALA A 112 -7.96 -20.55 3.48
C ALA A 112 -9.43 -20.62 3.02
N ALA A 113 -10.38 -20.71 3.96
CA ALA A 113 -11.81 -20.69 3.65
C ALA A 113 -12.31 -19.30 3.22
N LEU A 114 -11.86 -18.24 3.91
CA LEU A 114 -12.23 -16.86 3.61
C LEU A 114 -11.58 -16.34 2.32
N PHE A 115 -10.33 -16.73 2.06
CA PHE A 115 -9.53 -16.23 0.94
C PHE A 115 -8.92 -17.38 0.11
N PRO A 116 -9.74 -18.07 -0.71
CA PRO A 116 -9.22 -19.05 -1.66
C PRO A 116 -8.18 -18.44 -2.62
N GLU A 117 -8.37 -17.17 -2.98
CA GLU A 117 -7.40 -16.32 -3.67
C GLU A 117 -6.57 -15.57 -2.62
N SER A 118 -5.52 -16.23 -2.12
CA SER A 118 -4.70 -15.71 -1.00
C SER A 118 -4.02 -14.37 -1.29
N ASP A 119 -3.92 -13.96 -2.55
CA ASP A 119 -3.40 -12.67 -2.97
C ASP A 119 -4.46 -11.59 -3.28
N ALA A 120 -5.67 -11.77 -2.75
CA ALA A 120 -6.77 -10.82 -2.88
C ALA A 120 -7.35 -10.34 -1.53
N VAL A 121 -6.64 -10.55 -0.42
CA VAL A 121 -7.15 -10.24 0.93
C VAL A 121 -7.50 -8.76 1.09
N PHE A 122 -6.54 -7.87 0.82
CA PHE A 122 -6.77 -6.42 0.87
C PHE A 122 -7.69 -5.97 -0.26
N HIS A 123 -7.70 -6.64 -1.41
CA HIS A 123 -8.64 -6.33 -2.48
C HIS A 123 -10.09 -6.47 -2.00
N HIS A 124 -10.43 -7.60 -1.38
CA HIS A 124 -11.78 -7.84 -0.86
C HIS A 124 -12.09 -6.97 0.36
N LEU A 125 -11.23 -6.97 1.38
CA LEU A 125 -11.48 -6.23 2.62
C LEU A 125 -11.45 -4.72 2.41
N GLY A 126 -10.52 -4.22 1.59
CA GLY A 126 -10.40 -2.80 1.28
C GLY A 126 -11.63 -2.26 0.56
N ARG A 127 -12.17 -3.02 -0.41
CA ARG A 127 -13.39 -2.64 -1.13
C ARG A 127 -14.66 -2.73 -0.27
N TYR A 128 -14.66 -3.59 0.74
CA TYR A 128 -15.77 -3.70 1.69
C TYR A 128 -15.73 -2.59 2.76
N LEU A 129 -14.54 -2.25 3.27
CA LEU A 129 -14.41 -1.30 4.39
C LEU A 129 -14.34 0.16 3.93
N PHE A 130 -13.68 0.46 2.82
CA PHE A 130 -13.27 1.82 2.49
C PHE A 130 -14.11 2.43 1.36
N HIS A 131 -15.33 2.82 1.71
CA HIS A 131 -16.20 3.61 0.83
C HIS A 131 -15.94 5.11 1.05
N PRO A 132 -15.61 5.90 0.00
CA PRO A 132 -15.36 7.32 0.14
C PRO A 132 -16.63 8.08 0.54
N ALA A 133 -16.51 8.98 1.52
CA ALA A 133 -17.59 9.90 1.86
C ALA A 133 -17.97 10.79 0.66
N ASP A 134 -19.22 11.26 0.61
CA ASP A 134 -19.79 11.97 -0.55
C ASP A 134 -18.93 13.12 -1.09
N HIS A 135 -18.32 13.91 -0.20
CA HIS A 135 -17.48 15.03 -0.63
C HIS A 135 -16.16 14.56 -1.27
N VAL A 136 -15.59 13.44 -0.81
CA VAL A 136 -14.44 12.79 -1.45
C VAL A 136 -14.87 12.19 -2.79
N TRP A 137 -15.98 11.45 -2.81
CA TRP A 137 -16.52 10.86 -4.03
C TRP A 137 -16.87 11.93 -5.07
N GLY A 138 -17.31 13.10 -4.64
CA GLY A 138 -17.49 14.27 -5.48
C GLY A 138 -16.21 14.72 -6.20
N LEU A 139 -15.05 14.66 -5.53
CA LEU A 139 -13.75 14.94 -6.17
C LEU A 139 -13.41 13.89 -7.22
N VAL A 140 -13.51 12.61 -6.85
CA VAL A 140 -13.22 11.47 -7.73
C VAL A 140 -14.10 11.53 -8.98
N SER A 141 -15.42 11.59 -8.80
CA SER A 141 -16.40 11.54 -9.90
C SER A 141 -16.34 12.76 -10.83
N ARG A 142 -16.03 13.96 -10.32
CA ARG A 142 -15.84 15.15 -11.17
C ARG A 142 -14.57 15.04 -12.00
N TYR A 143 -13.47 14.63 -11.37
CA TYR A 143 -12.19 14.52 -12.07
C TYR A 143 -12.22 13.41 -13.13
N TYR A 144 -12.74 12.23 -12.77
CA TYR A 144 -12.86 11.11 -13.69
C TYR A 144 -13.69 11.49 -14.93
N ARG A 145 -14.89 12.08 -14.74
CA ARG A 145 -15.75 12.48 -15.87
C ARG A 145 -15.12 13.57 -16.75
N ALA A 146 -14.40 14.52 -16.15
CA ALA A 146 -13.82 15.64 -16.88
C ALA A 146 -12.56 15.26 -17.67
N TYR A 147 -11.74 14.34 -17.15
CA TYR A 147 -10.39 14.12 -17.66
C TYR A 147 -10.08 12.68 -18.07
N LEU A 148 -10.77 11.67 -17.51
CA LEU A 148 -10.38 10.27 -17.66
C LEU A 148 -11.38 9.44 -18.47
N ALA A 149 -12.68 9.73 -18.37
CA ALA A 149 -13.76 8.89 -18.88
C ALA A 149 -13.79 8.65 -20.40
N ARG A 150 -13.03 9.42 -21.18
CA ARG A 150 -12.98 9.30 -22.66
C ARG A 150 -11.75 8.56 -23.19
N ALA A 151 -10.81 8.21 -22.31
CA ALA A 151 -9.63 7.48 -22.70
C ALA A 151 -10.00 6.04 -23.06
N GLU A 152 -9.34 5.49 -24.09
CA GLU A 152 -9.47 4.05 -24.36
C GLU A 152 -8.66 3.22 -23.37
N GLN A 153 -7.56 3.80 -22.85
CA GLN A 153 -6.75 3.19 -21.81
C GLN A 153 -6.27 4.24 -20.80
N LEU A 154 -6.42 3.91 -19.52
CA LEU A 154 -5.97 4.68 -18.38
C LEU A 154 -4.69 4.09 -17.79
N VAL A 155 -3.62 4.88 -17.78
CA VAL A 155 -2.32 4.53 -17.20
C VAL A 155 -2.12 5.36 -15.94
N GLY A 156 -2.23 4.74 -14.77
CA GLY A 156 -1.96 5.40 -13.49
C GLY A 156 -0.48 5.32 -13.15
N VAL A 157 0.13 6.46 -12.82
CA VAL A 157 1.54 6.57 -12.41
C VAL A 157 1.61 7.24 -11.04
N GLN A 158 1.83 6.43 -10.02
CA GLN A 158 1.97 6.87 -8.64
C GLN A 158 3.45 7.14 -8.33
N VAL A 159 3.78 8.39 -8.01
CA VAL A 159 5.16 8.85 -7.84
C VAL A 159 5.39 9.36 -6.41
N ARG A 160 6.11 8.56 -5.62
CA ARG A 160 6.63 8.92 -4.29
C ARG A 160 8.15 8.89 -4.30
N VAL A 161 8.75 10.05 -4.04
CA VAL A 161 10.20 10.18 -3.85
C VAL A 161 10.48 10.31 -2.36
N PHE A 162 11.31 9.43 -1.81
CA PHE A 162 11.67 9.40 -0.38
C PHE A 162 12.89 10.28 -0.02
N ASP A 163 13.34 11.12 -0.95
CA ASP A 163 14.40 12.10 -0.73
C ASP A 163 13.81 13.48 -0.39
N SER A 164 14.23 14.01 0.75
CA SER A 164 13.82 15.31 1.28
C SER A 164 14.53 16.50 0.64
N GLU A 165 15.67 16.31 -0.04
CA GLU A 165 16.57 17.42 -0.39
C GLU A 165 16.36 18.00 -1.80
N GLN A 166 15.77 17.25 -2.73
CA GLN A 166 15.70 17.69 -4.12
C GLN A 166 14.28 17.96 -4.58
N GLY A 167 13.93 19.22 -4.90
CA GLY A 167 12.62 19.57 -5.50
C GLY A 167 12.40 18.99 -6.91
N LYS A 168 13.48 18.60 -7.61
CA LYS A 168 13.45 17.96 -8.94
C LYS A 168 14.20 16.63 -8.87
N SER A 169 13.68 15.59 -9.52
CA SER A 169 14.31 14.26 -9.50
C SER A 169 14.43 13.68 -10.91
N PRO A 170 15.42 14.13 -11.72
CA PRO A 170 15.58 13.68 -13.10
C PRO A 170 15.82 12.18 -13.25
N HIS A 171 16.45 11.54 -12.26
CA HIS A 171 16.66 10.10 -12.25
C HIS A 171 15.35 9.32 -12.10
N VAL A 172 14.41 9.81 -11.27
CA VAL A 172 13.05 9.24 -11.13
C VAL A 172 12.24 9.48 -12.40
N LEU A 173 12.32 10.67 -12.99
CA LEU A 173 11.66 10.93 -14.28
C LEU A 173 12.14 9.95 -15.36
N ARG A 174 13.47 9.74 -15.48
CA ARG A 174 14.03 8.75 -16.39
C ARG A 174 13.55 7.34 -16.05
N GLN A 175 13.44 7.00 -14.76
CA GLN A 175 12.93 5.71 -14.33
C GLN A 175 11.48 5.50 -14.78
N ILE A 176 10.62 6.51 -14.60
CA ILE A 176 9.21 6.48 -15.05
C ILE A 176 9.17 6.24 -16.56
N THR A 177 9.87 7.06 -17.34
CA THR A 177 9.83 6.97 -18.82
C THR A 177 10.41 5.65 -19.32
N SER A 178 11.54 5.20 -18.76
CA SER A 178 12.13 3.92 -19.11
C SER A 178 11.22 2.75 -18.75
N CYS A 179 10.50 2.81 -17.63
CA CYS A 179 9.53 1.77 -17.26
C CYS A 179 8.36 1.71 -18.25
N VAL A 180 7.67 2.83 -18.46
CA VAL A 180 6.46 2.85 -19.30
C VAL A 180 6.73 2.51 -20.76
N TRP A 181 7.91 2.85 -21.29
CA TRP A 181 8.30 2.50 -22.65
C TRP A 181 8.75 1.04 -22.78
N LYS A 182 9.65 0.59 -21.89
CA LYS A 182 10.15 -0.80 -21.92
C LYS A 182 9.01 -1.81 -21.80
N GLU A 183 8.06 -1.54 -20.92
CA GLU A 183 6.90 -2.41 -20.67
C GLU A 183 5.69 -2.08 -21.56
N LYS A 184 5.87 -1.20 -22.56
CA LYS A 184 4.86 -0.83 -23.58
C LYS A 184 3.53 -0.33 -23.02
N LEU A 185 3.59 0.32 -21.85
CA LEU A 185 2.43 0.97 -21.23
C LEU A 185 2.11 2.31 -21.89
N LEU A 186 3.15 2.98 -22.42
CA LEU A 186 3.05 4.20 -23.20
C LEU A 186 3.98 4.13 -24.41
N PRO A 187 3.67 4.85 -25.50
CA PRO A 187 4.54 4.87 -26.67
C PRO A 187 5.78 5.73 -26.45
N GLU A 188 6.88 5.32 -27.06
CA GLU A 188 8.07 6.17 -27.19
C GLU A 188 7.76 7.42 -28.01
N VAL A 189 8.55 8.47 -27.80
CA VAL A 189 8.49 9.71 -28.58
C VAL A 189 9.61 9.72 -29.62
N LEU A 190 9.31 10.23 -30.82
CA LEU A 190 10.26 10.26 -31.93
C LEU A 190 11.32 11.35 -31.73
N ALA A 191 12.54 11.05 -32.19
CA ALA A 191 13.60 12.05 -32.23
C ALA A 191 13.34 13.11 -33.31
N ALA A 192 13.93 14.29 -33.15
CA ALA A 192 13.78 15.37 -34.10
C ALA A 192 14.26 14.95 -35.51
N GLY A 193 13.36 15.02 -36.50
CA GLY A 193 13.65 14.68 -37.89
C GLY A 193 13.27 13.26 -38.31
N GLU A 194 12.75 12.43 -37.40
CA GLU A 194 12.20 11.12 -37.74
C GLU A 194 10.83 11.23 -38.45
N PRO A 195 10.54 10.33 -39.40
CA PRO A 195 9.29 10.34 -40.14
C PRO A 195 8.10 10.07 -39.22
N VAL A 196 7.15 11.01 -39.20
CA VAL A 196 5.93 10.89 -38.42
C VAL A 196 4.99 9.87 -39.06
N ILE A 197 4.56 8.87 -38.30
CA ILE A 197 3.49 7.96 -38.70
C ILE A 197 2.17 8.70 -38.49
N THR A 198 1.42 8.94 -39.58
CA THR A 198 0.06 9.47 -39.47
C THR A 198 -0.85 8.42 -38.82
N PRO A 199 -1.53 8.73 -37.70
CA PRO A 199 -2.44 7.80 -37.08
C PRO A 199 -3.56 7.40 -38.04
N ALA A 200 -3.95 6.13 -38.01
CA ALA A 200 -5.17 5.69 -38.66
C ALA A 200 -6.37 6.41 -38.03
N THR A 201 -7.41 6.69 -38.83
CA THR A 201 -8.68 7.23 -38.31
C THR A 201 -9.26 6.27 -37.27
N GLY A 202 -9.41 6.74 -36.02
CA GLY A 202 -9.81 5.90 -34.88
C GLY A 202 -8.63 5.33 -34.07
N GLY A 203 -7.49 6.04 -34.03
CA GLY A 203 -6.31 5.64 -33.28
C GLY A 203 -6.52 5.56 -31.77
N ILE A 204 -5.78 4.67 -31.12
CA ILE A 204 -5.87 4.42 -29.68
C ILE A 204 -5.43 5.64 -28.90
N SER A 205 -6.30 6.11 -27.99
CA SER A 205 -5.98 7.23 -27.08
C SER A 205 -5.66 6.72 -25.68
N ARG A 206 -4.50 7.12 -25.16
CA ARG A 206 -4.07 6.82 -23.79
C ARG A 206 -4.17 8.07 -22.92
N THR A 207 -4.63 7.90 -21.70
CA THR A 207 -4.62 8.97 -20.70
C THR A 207 -3.80 8.54 -19.48
N VAL A 208 -2.81 9.35 -19.14
CA VAL A 208 -1.92 9.16 -18.01
C VAL A 208 -2.42 9.96 -16.83
N LEU A 209 -2.71 9.29 -15.72
CA LEU A 209 -3.01 9.91 -14.45
C LEU A 209 -1.76 9.86 -13.56
N ILE A 210 -1.19 11.02 -13.23
CA ILE A 210 -0.04 11.13 -12.35
C ILE A 210 -0.51 11.58 -10.96
N ALA A 211 -0.17 10.81 -9.94
CA ALA A 211 -0.35 11.19 -8.54
C ALA A 211 1.02 11.39 -7.89
N SER A 212 1.32 12.63 -7.48
CA SER A 212 2.57 12.99 -6.83
C SER A 212 2.39 14.25 -5.99
N LEU A 213 3.16 14.37 -4.90
CA LEU A 213 3.26 15.65 -4.18
C LEU A 213 3.78 16.77 -5.07
N ARG A 214 4.60 16.46 -6.08
CA ARG A 214 5.31 17.45 -6.89
C ARG A 214 4.69 17.57 -8.28
N PRO A 215 4.44 18.79 -8.80
CA PRO A 215 3.89 18.98 -10.14
C PRO A 215 4.91 18.69 -11.26
N TRP A 216 6.19 18.71 -10.91
CA TRP A 216 7.28 18.65 -11.88
C TRP A 216 7.29 17.39 -12.78
N PHE A 217 6.88 16.23 -12.24
CA PHE A 217 6.78 15.00 -13.05
C PHE A 217 5.69 15.10 -14.11
N TYR A 218 4.52 15.61 -13.73
CA TYR A 218 3.41 15.89 -14.63
C TYR A 218 3.80 16.88 -15.71
N GLU A 219 4.37 18.02 -15.33
CA GLU A 219 4.80 19.06 -16.26
C GLU A 219 5.75 18.50 -17.32
N ARG A 220 6.71 17.67 -16.89
CA ARG A 220 7.73 17.16 -17.79
C ARG A 220 7.24 16.05 -18.71
N ILE A 221 6.40 15.14 -18.22
CA ILE A 221 5.80 14.08 -19.05
C ILE A 221 4.77 14.67 -20.02
N LYS A 222 3.97 15.65 -19.58
CA LYS A 222 3.05 16.39 -20.46
C LYS A 222 3.80 17.13 -21.56
N SER A 223 4.85 17.89 -21.22
CA SER A 223 5.68 18.61 -22.20
C SER A 223 6.28 17.66 -23.23
N MET A 224 6.75 16.48 -22.80
CA MET A 224 7.29 15.44 -23.69
C MET A 224 6.28 15.01 -24.77
N TYR A 225 5.06 14.60 -24.38
CA TYR A 225 4.04 14.17 -25.34
C TYR A 225 3.38 15.32 -26.11
N TRP A 226 3.48 16.55 -25.61
CA TRP A 226 2.98 17.73 -26.30
C TRP A 226 3.92 18.22 -27.40
N GLU A 227 5.23 18.17 -27.15
CA GLU A 227 6.25 18.72 -28.04
C GLU A 227 6.76 17.72 -29.09
N GLN A 228 6.55 16.41 -28.86
CA GLN A 228 7.12 15.35 -29.69
C GLN A 228 6.03 14.35 -30.13
N PRO A 229 5.99 13.95 -31.41
CA PRO A 229 5.06 12.94 -31.88
C PRO A 229 5.42 11.56 -31.32
N THR A 230 4.41 10.75 -31.07
CA THR A 230 4.60 9.36 -30.60
C THR A 230 5.05 8.46 -31.76
N ALA A 231 5.92 7.50 -31.46
CA ALA A 231 6.42 6.54 -32.44
C ALA A 231 5.32 5.58 -32.94
N SER A 232 4.23 5.43 -32.19
CA SER A 232 3.06 4.62 -32.60
C SER A 232 1.98 5.44 -33.30
N GLY A 233 2.05 6.78 -33.26
CA GLY A 233 0.96 7.66 -33.68
C GLY A 233 -0.22 7.72 -32.69
N GLU A 234 -0.15 7.06 -31.53
CA GLU A 234 -1.18 7.12 -30.49
C GLU A 234 -1.22 8.50 -29.82
N ASP A 235 -2.43 8.96 -29.48
CA ASP A 235 -2.62 10.20 -28.72
C ASP A 235 -2.43 9.95 -27.23
N VAL A 236 -1.65 10.80 -26.56
CA VAL A 236 -1.37 10.68 -25.11
C VAL A 236 -1.76 11.95 -24.38
N GLY A 237 -2.81 11.87 -23.54
CA GLY A 237 -3.19 12.89 -22.58
C GLY A 237 -2.51 12.66 -21.23
N VAL A 238 -2.08 13.72 -20.54
CA VAL A 238 -1.42 13.61 -19.23
C VAL A 238 -2.12 14.54 -18.25
N HIS A 239 -2.45 14.04 -17.06
CA HIS A 239 -3.28 14.71 -16.05
C HIS A 239 -2.75 14.47 -14.63
N GLN A 240 -2.83 15.48 -13.76
CA GLN A 240 -2.50 15.39 -12.33
C GLN A 240 -3.58 16.11 -11.51
N PRO A 241 -4.25 15.43 -10.54
CA PRO A 241 -5.35 16.03 -9.80
C PRO A 241 -4.93 17.14 -8.83
N SER A 242 -3.83 16.93 -8.11
CA SER A 242 -3.29 17.93 -7.19
C SER A 242 -1.77 17.82 -7.04
N HIS A 243 -1.19 18.81 -6.37
CA HIS A 243 0.24 18.88 -6.05
C HIS A 243 0.42 19.51 -4.67
N GLU A 244 0.28 18.72 -3.61
CA GLU A 244 0.29 19.25 -2.23
C GLU A 244 1.69 19.64 -1.72
N GLU A 245 2.74 19.44 -2.53
CA GLU A 245 4.17 19.71 -2.31
C GLU A 245 4.81 18.92 -1.16
N TYR A 246 4.19 18.94 0.02
CA TYR A 246 4.61 18.30 1.25
C TYR A 246 3.45 17.57 1.92
N GLN A 247 3.78 16.44 2.55
CA GLN A 247 2.84 15.59 3.26
C GLN A 247 2.37 16.26 4.56
N GLN A 248 1.05 16.32 4.79
CA GLN A 248 0.44 16.98 5.94
C GLN A 248 -0.58 16.06 6.62
N PHE A 249 -0.12 15.28 7.59
CA PHE A 249 -0.96 14.32 8.31
C PHE A 249 -2.06 15.00 9.14
N GLY A 250 -3.27 14.42 9.11
CA GLY A 250 -4.39 14.84 9.96
C GLY A 250 -5.05 16.15 9.51
N ARG A 251 -4.62 16.72 8.37
CA ARG A 251 -5.27 17.89 7.77
C ARG A 251 -6.37 17.41 6.85
N ARG A 252 -7.62 17.62 7.26
CA ARG A 252 -8.83 17.18 6.54
C ARG A 252 -8.78 17.41 5.04
N SER A 253 -8.41 18.60 4.57
CA SER A 253 -8.35 18.92 3.14
C SER A 253 -7.27 18.14 2.40
N HIS A 254 -6.13 17.90 3.04
CA HIS A 254 -5.00 17.17 2.46
C HIS A 254 -5.33 15.67 2.37
N ASP A 255 -5.81 15.09 3.47
CA ASP A 255 -6.19 13.67 3.53
C ASP A 255 -7.34 13.36 2.56
N THR A 256 -8.29 14.28 2.40
CA THR A 256 -9.39 14.18 1.43
C THR A 256 -8.89 14.08 -0.01
N LYS A 257 -7.91 14.91 -0.40
CA LYS A 257 -7.33 14.87 -1.75
C LYS A 257 -6.49 13.61 -1.94
N ALA A 258 -5.68 13.23 -0.96
CA ALA A 258 -4.90 12.01 -0.98
C ALA A 258 -5.79 10.78 -1.18
N TRP A 259 -6.91 10.70 -0.45
CA TRP A 259 -7.89 9.62 -0.62
C TRP A 259 -8.55 9.63 -1.99
N ALA A 260 -8.96 10.80 -2.49
CA ALA A 260 -9.49 10.92 -3.85
C ALA A 260 -8.49 10.48 -4.93
N GLU A 261 -7.20 10.79 -4.77
CA GLU A 261 -6.14 10.39 -5.70
C GLU A 261 -5.86 8.88 -5.66
N MET A 262 -5.82 8.26 -4.47
CA MET A 262 -5.72 6.79 -4.35
C MET A 262 -6.88 6.11 -5.07
N TYR A 263 -8.10 6.65 -4.93
CA TYR A 263 -9.29 6.12 -5.61
C TYR A 263 -9.27 6.37 -7.12
N LEU A 264 -8.76 7.53 -7.58
CA LEU A 264 -8.64 7.80 -9.02
C LEU A 264 -7.61 6.87 -9.69
N LEU A 265 -6.48 6.62 -9.03
CA LEU A 265 -5.51 5.62 -9.49
C LEU A 265 -6.14 4.23 -9.54
N SER A 266 -6.99 3.87 -8.57
CA SER A 266 -7.63 2.56 -8.56
C SER A 266 -8.65 2.36 -9.69
N LEU A 267 -8.98 3.41 -10.45
CA LEU A 267 -9.82 3.34 -11.65
C LEU A 267 -9.02 3.22 -12.96
N CYS A 268 -7.68 3.16 -12.88
CA CYS A 268 -6.82 2.98 -14.06
C CYS A 268 -6.70 1.49 -14.45
N ASP A 269 -6.55 1.22 -15.74
CA ASP A 269 -6.42 -0.15 -16.28
C ASP A 269 -5.06 -0.77 -15.95
N VAL A 270 -4.02 0.06 -15.91
CA VAL A 270 -2.67 -0.33 -15.54
C VAL A 270 -2.07 0.67 -14.56
N LEU A 271 -1.23 0.16 -13.66
CA LEU A 271 -0.60 0.96 -12.61
C LEU A 271 0.92 0.80 -12.63
N VAL A 272 1.60 1.94 -12.55
CA VAL A 272 3.02 2.06 -12.20
C VAL A 272 3.10 2.67 -10.81
N THR A 273 3.69 1.96 -9.84
CA THR A 273 3.78 2.40 -8.44
C THR A 273 5.22 2.64 -8.02
N SER A 274 5.41 3.51 -7.02
CA SER A 274 6.73 3.74 -6.42
C SER A 274 6.99 2.72 -5.32
N GLY A 275 8.13 2.03 -5.38
CA GLY A 275 8.54 1.08 -4.34
C GLY A 275 8.53 1.72 -2.96
N TRP A 276 8.09 0.95 -1.95
CA TRP A 276 7.84 1.33 -0.56
C TRP A 276 6.62 2.24 -0.34
N SER A 277 5.91 2.67 -1.39
CA SER A 277 4.79 3.59 -1.23
C SER A 277 3.50 2.85 -0.88
N THR A 278 3.07 2.94 0.38
CA THR A 278 1.77 2.41 0.83
C THR A 278 0.57 3.07 0.13
N PHE A 279 0.71 4.33 -0.31
CA PHE A 279 -0.27 5.00 -1.17
C PHE A 279 -0.53 4.22 -2.47
N GLY A 280 0.54 3.70 -3.09
CA GLY A 280 0.45 2.84 -4.27
C GLY A 280 -0.20 1.49 -3.94
N TYR A 281 0.12 0.90 -2.79
CA TYR A 281 -0.49 -0.36 -2.35
C TYR A 281 -2.00 -0.26 -2.15
N VAL A 282 -2.48 0.86 -1.60
CA VAL A 282 -3.93 1.09 -1.47
C VAL A 282 -4.58 1.17 -2.83
N ALA A 283 -4.03 1.97 -3.75
CA ALA A 283 -4.58 2.12 -5.10
C ALA A 283 -4.62 0.79 -5.88
N GLN A 284 -3.51 0.04 -5.90
CA GLN A 284 -3.44 -1.23 -6.63
C GLN A 284 -4.36 -2.31 -6.03
N GLY A 285 -4.48 -2.31 -4.70
CA GLY A 285 -5.34 -3.24 -3.97
C GLY A 285 -6.82 -2.99 -4.25
N LEU A 286 -7.26 -1.72 -4.22
CA LEU A 286 -8.62 -1.35 -4.59
C LEU A 286 -8.91 -1.65 -6.07
N ALA A 287 -7.94 -1.44 -6.95
CA ALA A 287 -8.06 -1.75 -8.38
C ALA A 287 -8.17 -3.25 -8.67
N GLY A 288 -7.57 -4.08 -7.82
CA GLY A 288 -7.39 -5.50 -8.11
C GLY A 288 -6.34 -5.73 -9.21
N VAL A 289 -5.31 -4.87 -9.26
CA VAL A 289 -4.31 -4.88 -10.35
C VAL A 289 -2.92 -5.10 -9.77
N THR A 290 -2.22 -6.11 -10.27
CA THR A 290 -0.78 -6.28 -10.00
C THR A 290 -0.01 -5.18 -10.75
N PRO A 291 0.68 -4.26 -10.06
CA PRO A 291 1.31 -3.09 -10.69
C PRO A 291 2.67 -3.43 -11.33
N TRP A 292 3.20 -2.47 -12.07
CA TRP A 292 4.62 -2.35 -12.36
C TRP A 292 5.27 -1.48 -11.29
N VAL A 293 6.21 -2.02 -10.54
CA VAL A 293 6.81 -1.33 -9.39
C VAL A 293 8.15 -0.74 -9.79
N MET A 294 8.29 0.57 -9.67
CA MET A 294 9.56 1.27 -9.79
C MET A 294 10.40 1.00 -8.53
N TYR A 295 11.55 0.34 -8.69
CA TYR A 295 12.44 0.05 -7.58
C TYR A 295 12.95 1.33 -6.93
N ARG A 296 13.05 1.34 -5.60
CA ARG A 296 13.73 2.42 -4.89
C ARG A 296 15.23 2.35 -5.20
N PRO A 297 15.85 3.41 -5.73
CA PRO A 297 17.29 3.42 -5.96
C PRO A 297 18.04 3.40 -4.61
N LEU A 298 19.09 2.59 -4.52
CA LEU A 298 20.02 2.61 -3.37
C LEU A 298 20.89 3.88 -3.38
N ASN A 299 21.18 4.40 -4.57
CA ASN A 299 21.86 5.66 -4.81
C ASN A 299 20.90 6.64 -5.48
N PHE A 300 20.50 7.71 -4.78
CA PHE A 300 19.53 8.70 -5.26
C PHE A 300 19.95 9.47 -6.51
N SER A 301 21.16 9.24 -7.05
CA SER A 301 21.62 9.88 -8.29
C SER A 301 21.41 9.00 -9.54
N GLU A 302 21.13 7.71 -9.35
CA GLU A 302 21.09 6.72 -10.44
C GLU A 302 19.68 6.22 -10.72
N THR A 303 19.41 5.93 -12.00
CA THR A 303 18.18 5.30 -12.44
C THR A 303 18.39 3.77 -12.35
N PRO A 304 17.57 3.02 -11.59
CA PRO A 304 17.68 1.57 -11.52
C PRO A 304 17.58 0.89 -12.91
N ASP A 305 18.31 -0.22 -13.08
CA ASP A 305 18.19 -1.12 -14.23
C ASP A 305 18.00 -2.57 -13.73
N PRO A 306 16.84 -3.21 -13.99
CA PRO A 306 15.69 -2.69 -14.72
C PRO A 306 14.98 -1.50 -14.02
N PRO A 307 14.30 -0.61 -14.76
CA PRO A 307 13.66 0.59 -14.18
C PRO A 307 12.44 0.25 -13.33
N CYS A 308 11.74 -0.82 -13.66
CA CYS A 308 10.64 -1.39 -12.89
C CYS A 308 10.53 -2.90 -13.15
N GLY A 309 9.69 -3.58 -12.39
CA GLY A 309 9.31 -4.97 -12.63
C GLY A 309 7.86 -5.20 -12.27
N ARG A 310 7.25 -6.25 -12.84
CA ARG A 310 5.91 -6.64 -12.44
C ARG A 310 5.94 -7.19 -11.02
N ASP A 311 5.05 -6.70 -10.16
CA ASP A 311 4.98 -7.17 -8.78
C ASP A 311 4.56 -8.65 -8.71
N VAL A 312 4.79 -9.30 -7.57
CA VAL A 312 4.42 -10.71 -7.36
C VAL A 312 2.91 -10.90 -7.22
N SER A 313 2.18 -9.87 -6.80
CA SER A 313 0.72 -9.83 -6.68
C SER A 313 0.21 -8.40 -6.45
N MET A 314 -1.12 -8.25 -6.40
CA MET A 314 -1.78 -6.98 -6.07
C MET A 314 -1.76 -6.63 -4.58
N GLU A 315 -1.37 -7.55 -3.70
CA GLU A 315 -1.37 -7.32 -2.24
C GLU A 315 -0.42 -6.20 -1.81
N PRO A 316 -0.67 -5.53 -0.67
CA PRO A 316 0.32 -4.66 -0.04
C PRO A 316 1.52 -5.43 0.53
N CYS A 317 2.66 -4.76 0.65
CA CYS A 317 3.84 -5.36 1.30
C CYS A 317 3.83 -5.12 2.82
N PHE A 318 4.02 -6.17 3.62
CA PHE A 318 4.37 -6.09 5.03
C PHE A 318 5.85 -5.70 5.15
N HIS A 319 6.14 -4.44 5.49
CA HIS A 319 7.50 -3.89 5.50
C HIS A 319 8.37 -4.39 6.65
N THR A 320 7.77 -4.72 7.79
CA THR A 320 8.50 -5.13 9.00
C THR A 320 7.99 -6.47 9.53
N PRO A 321 8.07 -7.55 8.72
CA PRO A 321 7.60 -8.87 9.14
C PRO A 321 8.43 -9.42 10.31
N PRO A 322 7.84 -10.26 11.18
CA PRO A 322 8.58 -10.88 12.27
C PRO A 322 9.62 -11.86 11.70
N MET A 323 10.90 -11.65 12.03
CA MET A 323 11.96 -12.63 11.78
C MET A 323 12.09 -13.56 12.99
N TYR A 324 11.05 -14.35 13.29
CA TYR A 324 10.99 -15.17 14.49
C TYR A 324 10.31 -16.51 14.20
N ASP A 325 10.95 -17.62 14.56
CA ASP A 325 10.35 -18.95 14.56
C ASP A 325 9.76 -19.24 15.95
N CYS A 326 8.43 -19.29 16.01
CA CYS A 326 7.69 -19.50 17.25
C CYS A 326 7.95 -20.87 17.90
N LYS A 327 8.24 -21.92 17.11
CA LYS A 327 8.45 -23.28 17.62
C LYS A 327 9.86 -23.43 18.19
N LEU A 328 10.85 -22.94 17.45
CA LEU A 328 12.25 -23.01 17.83
C LEU A 328 12.68 -21.86 18.76
N LYS A 329 11.79 -20.86 18.97
CA LYS A 329 11.97 -19.70 19.84
C LYS A 329 13.26 -18.92 19.54
N HIS A 330 13.58 -18.74 18.27
CA HIS A 330 14.79 -18.04 17.81
C HIS A 330 14.53 -17.22 16.54
N THR A 331 15.45 -16.30 16.23
CA THR A 331 15.40 -15.49 15.02
C THR A 331 15.58 -16.34 13.77
N ALA A 332 14.61 -16.31 12.85
CA ALA A 332 14.65 -17.04 11.59
C ALA A 332 13.94 -16.28 10.47
N ASP A 333 14.34 -16.53 9.22
CA ASP A 333 13.67 -15.99 8.04
C ASP A 333 12.40 -16.80 7.74
N THR A 334 11.24 -16.16 7.88
CA THR A 334 9.92 -16.78 7.68
C THR A 334 9.36 -16.60 6.26
N ALA A 335 10.13 -16.01 5.32
CA ALA A 335 9.65 -15.69 3.97
C ALA A 335 9.25 -16.88 3.09
N ARG A 336 9.56 -18.11 3.53
CA ARG A 336 9.18 -19.36 2.86
C ARG A 336 8.55 -20.37 3.81
N SER A 337 8.04 -19.89 4.96
CA SER A 337 7.39 -20.72 5.97
C SER A 337 6.08 -21.33 5.47
N VAL A 338 5.37 -20.63 4.58
CA VAL A 338 4.11 -21.06 3.97
C VAL A 338 4.09 -20.77 2.46
N PRO A 339 3.36 -21.55 1.64
CA PRO A 339 3.43 -21.46 0.18
C PRO A 339 2.94 -20.14 -0.44
N HIS A 340 1.98 -19.47 0.21
CA HIS A 340 1.34 -18.25 -0.25
C HIS A 340 2.06 -16.97 0.22
N ILE A 341 3.28 -17.07 0.74
CA ILE A 341 4.10 -15.90 1.13
C ILE A 341 5.37 -15.85 0.29
N ARG A 342 5.71 -14.65 -0.18
CA ARG A 342 6.99 -14.34 -0.83
C ARG A 342 7.55 -13.01 -0.35
N ARG A 343 8.81 -12.74 -0.70
CA ARG A 343 9.41 -11.42 -0.55
C ARG A 343 8.72 -10.42 -1.48
N CYS A 344 8.60 -9.18 -1.04
CA CYS A 344 8.15 -8.09 -1.90
C CYS A 344 9.26 -7.72 -2.91
N GLU A 345 8.86 -7.26 -4.10
CA GLU A 345 9.82 -6.82 -5.13
C GLU A 345 10.52 -5.51 -4.75
N ASP A 346 9.85 -4.62 -4.03
CA ASP A 346 10.34 -3.30 -3.68
C ASP A 346 10.99 -3.20 -2.30
N VAL A 347 10.51 -4.00 -1.34
CA VAL A 347 11.10 -4.15 -0.01
C VAL A 347 11.65 -5.57 0.11
N LYS A 348 12.95 -5.74 -0.15
CA LYS A 348 13.60 -7.06 -0.25
C LYS A 348 13.45 -7.95 1.00
N TRP A 349 13.25 -7.34 2.18
CA TRP A 349 12.99 -8.06 3.43
C TRP A 349 11.50 -8.09 3.82
N GLY A 350 10.64 -7.37 3.12
CA GLY A 350 9.20 -7.38 3.37
C GLY A 350 8.56 -8.69 2.91
N LEU A 351 7.34 -8.95 3.38
CA LEU A 351 6.53 -10.10 2.97
C LEU A 351 5.26 -9.66 2.26
N LYS A 352 4.84 -10.41 1.26
CA LYS A 352 3.59 -10.20 0.54
C LYS A 352 2.92 -11.55 0.27
N LEU A 353 1.59 -11.56 0.26
CA LEU A 353 0.82 -12.73 -0.10
C LEU A 353 0.80 -12.93 -1.62
N VAL A 354 0.85 -14.18 -2.06
CA VAL A 354 0.79 -14.57 -3.48
C VAL A 354 -0.26 -15.65 -3.68
N GLY A 355 -0.85 -15.71 -4.88
CA GLY A 355 -1.85 -16.70 -5.21
C GLY A 355 -1.28 -18.13 -5.24
N PRO A 356 -2.16 -19.15 -5.18
CA PRO A 356 -1.76 -20.54 -5.37
C PRO A 356 -1.14 -20.72 -6.76
N LYS A 357 -0.09 -21.55 -6.84
CA LYS A 357 0.55 -21.92 -8.11
C LYS A 357 -0.24 -22.95 -8.90
#